data_AF-A0A150ILQ3-F1
#
_entry.id   AF-A0A150ILQ3-F1
#
_cell.length_a   1.000
_cell.length_b   1.000
_cell.length_c   1.000
_cell.angle_alpha   90.00
_cell.angle_beta   90.00
_cell.angle_gamma   90.00
#
_symmetry.space_group_name_H-M   'P 1'
#
loop_
_entity.id
_entity.type
_entity.pdbx_description
1 polymer ?
#
loop_
_entity_poly.entity_id
_entity_poly.type
_entity_poly.pdbx_seq_one_letter_code
_entity_poly.pdbx_strand_id
1 'polypeptide(L)' 'MKEAIELSQKTWKTQDGILMTDYSSQAPNERFGKHAASVDVDNFREFLKETRDHDFDIMLEIKDKEKSALKAIEVVKNS' A
#
# COMPACT_ATOMS: atom_id res chain seq x y z
N MET A 1 -10.27 4.07 3.78
CA MET A 1 -8.91 4.59 3.53
C MET A 1 -8.87 5.99 2.90
N LYS A 2 -9.77 6.29 1.95
CA LYS A 2 -9.80 7.54 1.17
C LYS A 2 -9.58 8.85 1.94
N GLU A 3 -10.40 9.12 2.97
CA GLU A 3 -10.30 10.36 3.76
C GLU A 3 -8.93 10.55 4.42
N ALA A 4 -8.31 9.46 4.88
CA ALA A 4 -6.98 9.53 5.49
C ALA A 4 -5.93 9.98 4.47
N ILE A 5 -5.95 9.43 3.26
CA ILE A 5 -5.06 9.87 2.17
C ILE A 5 -5.33 11.33 1.80
N GLU A 6 -6.58 11.75 1.69
CA GLU A 6 -6.94 13.14 1.40
C GLU A 6 -6.40 14.13 2.43
N LEU A 7 -6.48 13.77 3.72
CA LEU A 7 -5.97 14.60 4.81
C LEU A 7 -4.44 14.58 4.84
N SER A 8 -3.80 13.43 4.60
CA SER A 8 -2.34 13.33 4.50
C SER A 8 -1.79 14.11 3.31
N GLN A 9 -2.42 14.08 2.13
CA GLN A 9 -1.98 14.85 0.97
C GLN A 9 -1.91 16.36 1.27
N LYS A 10 -2.79 16.89 2.13
CA LYS A 10 -2.79 18.31 2.54
C LYS A 10 -1.58 18.69 3.40
N THR A 11 -0.87 17.72 3.98
CA THR A 11 0.34 17.99 4.78
C THR A 11 1.62 17.93 3.94
N TRP A 12 1.56 17.48 2.68
CA TRP A 12 2.68 17.46 1.75
C TRP A 12 2.75 18.75 0.93
N LYS A 13 3.93 19.35 0.85
CA LYS A 13 4.21 20.51 0.00
C LYS A 13 4.81 20.03 -1.32
N THR A 14 4.81 20.91 -2.32
CA THR A 14 5.40 20.63 -3.64
C THR A 14 6.86 20.17 -3.57
N GLN A 15 7.64 20.67 -2.61
CA GLN A 15 9.04 20.28 -2.41
C GLN A 15 9.21 18.86 -1.83
N ASP A 16 8.16 18.31 -1.20
CA ASP A 16 8.19 16.99 -0.56
C ASP A 16 7.93 15.88 -1.59
N GLY A 17 7.51 16.24 -2.81
CA GLY A 17 7.22 15.30 -3.90
C GLY A 17 5.81 14.71 -3.83
N ILE A 18 5.66 13.52 -4.40
CA ILE A 18 4.42 12.75 -4.35
C ILE A 18 4.27 12.15 -2.94
N LEU A 19 3.04 12.13 -2.40
CA LEU A 19 2.77 11.49 -1.11
C LEU A 19 3.23 10.04 -1.17
N MET A 20 3.96 9.57 -0.15
CA MET A 20 4.35 8.16 -0.03
C MET A 20 3.62 7.53 1.16
N THR A 21 3.14 6.30 0.97
CA THR A 21 2.44 5.52 2.00
C THR A 21 3.11 4.18 2.23
N ASP A 22 3.14 3.73 3.49
CA ASP A 22 3.61 2.39 3.84
C ASP A 22 2.42 1.42 3.83
N TYR A 23 2.48 0.40 2.98
CA TYR A 23 1.48 -0.67 2.90
C TYR A 23 2.02 -1.94 3.54
N SER A 24 1.25 -2.51 4.47
CA SER A 24 1.50 -3.83 5.05
C SER A 24 0.18 -4.56 5.29
N SER A 25 0.28 -5.86 5.57
CA SER A 25 -0.86 -6.68 5.99
C SER A 25 -0.48 -7.48 7.23
N GLN A 26 -1.46 -7.76 8.09
CA GLN A 26 -1.27 -8.58 9.28
C GLN A 26 -0.95 -10.02 8.88
N ALA A 27 0.08 -10.62 9.50
CA ALA A 27 0.35 -12.03 9.38
C ALA A 27 -0.77 -12.87 10.03
N PRO A 28 -1.34 -13.87 9.34
CA PRO A 28 -2.43 -14.69 9.88
C PRO A 28 -2.02 -15.42 11.17
N ASN A 29 -2.88 -15.41 12.19
CA ASN A 29 -2.68 -16.09 13.48
C ASN A 29 -1.42 -15.69 14.25
N GLU A 30 -0.89 -14.50 13.98
CA GLU A 30 0.31 -13.98 14.61
C GLU A 30 0.00 -12.78 15.50
N ARG A 31 0.98 -12.33 16.27
CA ARG A 31 0.82 -11.13 17.10
C ARG A 31 0.40 -9.93 16.23
N PHE A 32 -0.54 -9.14 16.74
CA PHE A 32 -0.95 -7.89 16.10
C PHE A 32 0.27 -7.00 15.78
N GLY A 33 0.30 -6.46 14.56
CA GLY A 33 1.39 -5.67 14.00
C GLY A 33 2.52 -6.50 13.36
N LYS A 34 2.48 -7.83 13.38
CA LYS A 34 3.46 -8.64 12.62
C LYS A 34 3.11 -8.58 11.13
N HIS A 35 4.04 -8.09 10.31
CA HIS A 35 3.83 -8.01 8.86
C HIS A 35 3.77 -9.40 8.24
N ALA A 36 2.87 -9.56 7.26
CA ALA A 36 2.72 -10.75 6.45
C ALA A 36 4.02 -11.12 5.72
N ALA A 37 4.17 -12.41 5.43
CA ALA A 37 5.34 -12.91 4.72
C ALA A 37 5.36 -12.48 3.24
N SER A 38 4.19 -12.37 2.64
CA SER A 38 3.93 -11.96 1.24
C SER A 38 2.72 -11.03 1.21
N VAL A 39 2.62 -10.20 0.18
CA VAL A 39 1.44 -9.38 -0.12
C VAL A 39 0.23 -10.27 -0.30
N ASP A 40 -0.85 -9.86 0.35
CA ASP A 40 -2.17 -10.39 0.11
C ASP A 40 -2.78 -9.63 -1.07
N VAL A 41 -2.94 -10.33 -2.20
CA VAL A 41 -3.36 -9.73 -3.46
C VAL A 41 -4.77 -9.17 -3.39
N ASP A 42 -5.67 -9.80 -2.64
CA ASP A 42 -7.06 -9.36 -2.59
C ASP A 42 -7.21 -8.13 -1.69
N ASN A 43 -6.54 -8.14 -0.53
CA ASN A 43 -6.46 -6.96 0.33
C ASN A 43 -5.76 -5.78 -0.38
N PHE A 44 -4.71 -6.06 -1.15
CA PHE A 44 -4.00 -5.02 -1.90
C PHE A 44 -4.86 -4.43 -3.02
N ARG A 45 -5.61 -5.28 -3.74
CA ARG A 45 -6.56 -4.82 -4.77
C ARG A 45 -7.67 -3.95 -4.17
N GLU A 46 -8.20 -4.33 -3.01
CA GLU A 46 -9.22 -3.54 -2.33
C GLU A 46 -8.67 -2.19 -1.87
N PHE A 47 -7.46 -2.16 -1.32
CA PHE A 47 -6.75 -0.92 -0.99
C PHE A 47 -6.60 0.01 -2.21
N LEU A 48 -6.14 -0.52 -3.36
CA LEU A 48 -6.03 0.28 -4.59
C LEU A 48 -7.39 0.81 -5.05
N LYS A 49 -8.45 0.00 -4.95
CA LYS A 49 -9.81 0.42 -5.33
C LYS A 49 -10.32 1.56 -4.46
N GLU A 50 -10.08 1.52 -3.16
CA GLU A 50 -10.49 2.58 -2.22
C GLU A 50 -9.75 3.91 -2.43
N THR A 51 -8.56 3.85 -3.01
CA THR A 51 -7.61 4.96 -3.06
C THR A 51 -7.33 5.45 -4.48
N ARG A 52 -7.99 4.87 -5.48
CA ARG A 52 -7.80 5.10 -6.92
C ARG A 52 -7.89 6.56 -7.40
N ASP A 53 -8.54 7.43 -6.62
CA ASP A 53 -8.74 8.84 -6.95
C ASP A 53 -7.55 9.71 -6.53
N HIS A 54 -6.50 9.12 -5.96
CA HIS A 54 -5.33 9.80 -5.42
C HIS A 54 -4.04 9.34 -6.12
N ASP A 55 -3.16 10.30 -6.38
CA ASP A 55 -1.79 10.04 -6.83
C ASP A 55 -0.86 9.98 -5.62
N PHE A 56 -0.22 8.82 -5.42
CA PHE A 56 0.69 8.54 -4.31
C PHE A 56 1.59 7.33 -4.62
N ASP A 57 2.77 7.31 -4.01
CA ASP A 57 3.70 6.19 -4.02
C ASP A 57 3.41 5.21 -2.87
N ILE A 58 3.66 3.91 -3.11
CA ILE A 58 3.44 2.85 -2.12
C ILE A 58 4.78 2.15 -1.83
N MET A 59 5.19 2.21 -0.57
CA MET A 59 6.26 1.39 -0.02
C MET A 59 5.67 0.09 0.54
N LEU A 60 6.11 -1.06 0.03
CA LEU A 60 5.64 -2.37 0.52
C LEU A 60 6.48 -2.82 1.71
N GLU A 61 5.94 -2.75 2.93
CA GLU A 61 6.59 -3.20 4.15
C GLU A 61 6.34 -4.70 4.42
N ILE A 62 6.86 -5.56 3.54
CA ILE A 62 6.58 -7.01 3.53
C ILE A 62 7.88 -7.82 3.51
N LYS A 63 7.87 -9.01 4.13
CA LYS A 63 9.11 -9.78 4.38
C LYS A 63 9.79 -10.32 3.13
N ASP A 64 9.04 -10.74 2.12
CA ASP A 64 9.59 -11.30 0.88
C ASP A 64 9.91 -10.25 -0.21
N LYS A 65 9.82 -8.96 0.15
CA LYS A 65 10.36 -7.80 -0.59
C LYS A 65 9.99 -7.82 -2.07
N GLU A 66 10.96 -8.09 -2.96
CA GLU A 66 10.81 -8.02 -4.41
C GLU A 66 9.76 -8.99 -4.96
N LYS A 67 9.53 -10.13 -4.29
CA LYS A 67 8.51 -11.09 -4.71
C LYS A 67 7.11 -10.50 -4.56
N SER A 68 6.86 -9.78 -3.47
CA SER A 68 5.62 -9.03 -3.29
C SER A 68 5.52 -7.84 -4.22
N ALA A 69 6.63 -7.14 -4.50
CA ALA A 69 6.64 -6.05 -5.46
C ALA A 69 6.21 -6.51 -6.86
N LEU A 70 6.70 -7.66 -7.34
CA LEU A 70 6.28 -8.22 -8.63
C LEU A 70 4.78 -8.52 -8.67
N LYS A 71 4.24 -9.15 -7.61
CA LYS A 71 2.80 -9.41 -7.49
C LYS A 71 2.00 -8.10 -7.47
N ALA A 72 2.44 -7.10 -6.72
CA ALA A 72 1.78 -5.80 -6.66
C ALA A 72 1.73 -5.12 -8.03
N ILE A 73 2.82 -5.18 -8.81
CA ILE A 73 2.87 -4.68 -10.19
C ILE A 73 1.87 -5.43 -11.07
N GLU A 74 1.77 -6.76 -10.96
CA GLU A 74 0.78 -7.55 -11.70
C GLU A 74 -0.65 -7.16 -11.34
N VAL A 75 -0.94 -6.88 -10.06
CA VAL A 75 -2.26 -6.39 -9.64
C VAL A 75 -2.54 -5.05 -10.29
N VAL A 76 -1.64 -4.06 -10.13
CA VAL A 76 -1.82 -2.69 -10.67
C VAL A 76 -2.02 -2.69 -12.18
N LYS A 77 -1.28 -3.51 -12.93
CA LYS A 77 -1.41 -3.61 -14.40
C LYS A 77 -2.75 -4.20 -14.86
N ASN A 78 -3.39 -5.01 -14.02
CA ASN A 78 -4.65 -5.71 -14.32
C ASN A 78 -5.86 -5.12 -13.57
N SER A 79 -5.70 -3.95 -12.94
CA SER A 79 -6.73 -3.28 -12.14
C SER A 79 -7.51 -2.23 -12.92
#